data_AF-A0A3B0Y1Z8-F1
#
_entry.id   AF-A0A3B0Y1Z8-F1
#
_cell.length_a   1.000
_cell.length_b   1.000
_cell.length_c   1.000
_cell.angle_alpha   90.00
_cell.angle_beta   90.00
_cell.angle_gamma   90.00
#
_symmetry.space_group_name_H-M   'P 1'
#
loop_
_entity.id
_entity.type
_entity.pdbx_description
1 polymer ?
#
loop_
_entity_poly.entity_id
_entity_poly.type
_entity_poly.pdbx_seq_one_letter_code
_entity_poly.pdbx_strand_id
1 'polypeptide(L)' 'HELDACQMALAFVNDQPFISSTLIGATDMAQLKNNIESISLKLSAEVYAGIDKIRRAYPMLY' A
#
# COMPACT_ATOMS: atom_id res chain seq x y z
N HIS A 1 -3.16 6.56 12.24
CA HIS A 1 -2.67 5.20 11.94
C HIS A 1 -1.16 5.03 12.07
N GLU A 2 -0.33 6.09 12.18
CA GLU A 2 1.15 5.97 12.30
C GLU A 2 1.80 5.02 11.26
N LEU A 3 1.24 5.00 10.04
CA LEU A 3 1.75 4.20 8.93
C LEU A 3 2.60 5.07 8.02
N ASP A 4 3.74 4.56 7.60
CA ASP A 4 4.45 5.11 6.45
C ASP A 4 3.59 4.98 5.19
N ALA A 5 3.49 6.05 4.41
CA ALA A 5 2.59 6.10 3.27
C ALA A 5 3.01 5.12 2.16
N CYS A 6 4.32 4.95 1.94
CA CYS A 6 4.84 4.01 0.96
C CYS A 6 4.56 2.57 1.39
N GLN A 7 4.82 2.23 2.65
CA GLN A 7 4.50 0.90 3.19
C GLN A 7 3.01 0.60 3.12
N MET A 8 2.15 1.57 3.47
CA MET A 8 0.70 1.39 3.38
C MET A 8 0.24 1.11 1.95
N ALA A 9 0.75 1.87 0.98
CA ALA A 9 0.40 1.67 -0.43
C ALA A 9 0.85 0.30 -0.95
N LEU A 10 2.08 -0.12 -0.62
CA LEU A 10 2.61 -1.42 -1.03
C LEU A 10 1.88 -2.57 -0.34
N ALA A 11 1.58 -2.47 0.96
CA ALA A 11 0.80 -3.46 1.68
C ALA A 11 -0.60 -3.63 1.08
N PHE A 12 -1.27 -2.53 0.71
CA PHE A 12 -2.56 -2.57 0.02
C PHE A 12 -2.47 -3.31 -1.33
N VAL A 13 -1.43 -3.06 -2.13
CA VAL A 13 -1.22 -3.72 -3.42
C VAL A 13 -0.92 -5.21 -3.24
N ASN A 14 -0.10 -5.57 -2.26
CA ASN A 14 0.29 -6.95 -1.97
C ASN A 14 -0.92 -7.82 -1.57
N ASP A 15 -1.93 -7.24 -0.92
CA ASP A 15 -3.12 -7.97 -0.44
C ASP A 15 -4.18 -8.18 -1.54
N GLN A 16 -3.97 -7.66 -2.76
CA GLN A 16 -4.91 -7.82 -3.85
C GLN A 16 -4.88 -9.26 -4.41
N PRO A 17 -6.04 -9.91 -4.60
CA PRO A 17 -6.10 -11.34 -4.96
C PRO A 17 -5.53 -11.67 -6.35
N PHE A 18 -5.37 -10.67 -7.21
CA PHE A 18 -4.86 -10.81 -8.58
C PHE A 18 -3.39 -10.40 -8.74
N ILE A 19 -2.71 -10.02 -7.67
CA ILE A 19 -1.30 -9.63 -7.70
C ILE A 19 -0.43 -10.81 -7.31
N SER A 20 0.49 -11.20 -8.19
CA SER A 20 1.48 -12.25 -7.91
C SER A 20 2.78 -11.70 -7.30
N SER A 21 3.19 -10.50 -7.70
CA SER A 21 4.40 -9.84 -7.22
C SER A 21 4.30 -8.33 -7.43
N THR A 22 4.92 -7.58 -6.53
CA THR A 22 5.00 -6.11 -6.57
C THR A 22 6.42 -5.69 -6.92
N LEU A 23 6.58 -4.94 -8.01
CA LEU A 23 7.88 -4.41 -8.44
C LEU A 23 8.19 -3.12 -7.65
N ILE A 24 9.18 -3.18 -6.76
CA ILE A 24 9.61 -2.05 -5.94
C ILE A 24 10.69 -1.24 -6.65
N GLY A 25 10.46 0.05 -6.84
CA GLY A 25 11.48 1.03 -7.24
C GLY A 25 12.02 1.80 -6.03
N ALA A 26 13.33 1.97 -5.95
CA ALA A 26 14.00 2.77 -4.93
C ALA A 26 15.28 3.39 -5.49
N THR A 27 15.59 4.63 -5.08
CA THR A 27 16.84 5.32 -5.46
C THR A 27 17.95 5.14 -4.42
N ASP A 28 17.60 4.70 -3.22
CA ASP A 28 18.54 4.43 -2.13
C ASP A 28 18.15 3.20 -1.29
N MET A 29 19.08 2.74 -0.46
CA MET A 29 18.91 1.54 0.35
C MET A 29 17.92 1.70 1.50
N ALA A 30 17.73 2.92 2.01
CA ALA A 30 16.78 3.17 3.10
C ALA A 30 15.34 3.04 2.59
N GLN A 31 15.05 3.62 1.43
CA GLN A 31 13.77 3.46 0.72
C GLN A 31 13.53 2.00 0.38
N LEU A 32 14.52 1.31 -0.20
CA LEU A 32 14.37 -0.10 -0.56
C LEU A 32 14.01 -0.94 0.67
N LYS A 33 14.74 -0.76 1.77
CA LYS A 33 14.49 -1.48 3.02
C LYS A 33 13.09 -1.19 3.57
N ASN A 34 12.73 0.09 3.68
CA ASN A 34 11.40 0.51 4.13
C ASN A 34 10.30 -0.09 3.26
N ASN A 35 10.45 -0.08 1.94
CA ASN A 35 9.46 -0.59 1.00
C ASN A 35 9.32 -2.13 1.09
N ILE A 36 10.42 -2.87 1.28
CA ILE A 36 10.38 -4.33 1.46
C ILE A 36 9.64 -4.71 2.75
N GLU A 37 9.82 -3.94 3.83
CA GLU A 37 9.15 -4.19 5.12
C GLU A 37 7.60 -4.11 5.02
N SER A 38 7.06 -3.50 3.97
CA SER A 38 5.61 -3.48 3.69
C SER A 38 4.97 -4.86 3.58
N ILE A 39 5.73 -5.91 3.25
CA ILE A 39 5.21 -7.29 3.17
C ILE A 39 4.72 -7.82 4.52
N SER A 40 5.25 -7.28 5.63
CA SER A 40 4.88 -7.70 6.99
C SER A 40 3.76 -6.84 7.57
N LEU A 41 3.36 -5.77 6.88
CA LEU A 41 2.34 -4.85 7.34
C LEU A 41 0.95 -5.35 6.96
N LYS A 42 0.07 -5.53 7.95
CA LYS A 42 -1.35 -5.81 7.73
C LYS A 42 -2.16 -4.55 8.02
N LEU A 43 -2.90 -4.09 7.02
CA LEU A 43 -3.78 -2.94 7.18
C LEU A 43 -5.02 -3.33 7.99
N SER A 44 -5.43 -2.46 8.91
CA SER A 44 -6.64 -2.69 9.69
C SER A 44 -7.90 -2.45 8.86
N ALA A 45 -9.03 -3.01 9.29
CA ALA A 45 -10.32 -2.80 8.64
C ALA A 45 -10.71 -1.30 8.58
N GLU A 46 -10.30 -0.50 9.57
CA GLU A 46 -10.52 0.94 9.58
C GLU A 46 -9.76 1.64 8.45
N VAL A 47 -8.51 1.25 8.21
CA VAL A 47 -7.69 1.80 7.11
C VAL A 47 -8.32 1.45 5.76
N TYR A 48 -8.76 0.20 5.57
CA TYR A 48 -9.45 -0.22 4.35
C TYR A 48 -10.75 0.57 4.13
N ALA A 49 -11.56 0.77 5.16
CA ALA A 49 -12.77 1.59 5.07
C ALA A 49 -12.45 3.05 4.68
N GLY A 50 -11.35 3.60 5.19
CA GLY A 50 -10.84 4.92 4.82
C GLY A 50 -10.43 4.99 3.34
N ILE A 51 -9.67 4.01 2.85
CA ILE A 51 -9.26 3.90 1.45
C ILE A 51 -10.49 3.84 0.53
N ASP A 52 -11.47 2.99 0.85
CA ASP A 52 -12.70 2.85 0.06
C ASP A 52 -13.50 4.15 -0.01
N LYS A 53 -13.61 4.85 1.12
CA LYS A 53 -14.30 6.14 1.18
C LYS A 53 -13.62 7.17 0.28
N ILE A 54 -12.30 7.28 0.34
CA ILE A 54 -11.51 8.20 -0.49
C ILE A 54 -11.62 7.82 -1.96
N ARG A 55 -11.47 6.54 -2.31
CA ARG A 55 -11.61 6.04 -3.69
C ARG A 55 -12.99 6.33 -4.29
N ARG A 56 -14.06 6.25 -3.49
CA ARG A 56 -15.42 6.62 -3.94
C ARG A 56 -15.60 8.12 -4.12
N ALA A 57 -14.93 8.95 -3.31
CA ALA A 57 -14.95 10.41 -3.44
C ALA A 57 -14.13 10.91 -4.65
N TYR A 58 -13.07 10.17 -5.02
CA TYR A 58 -12.19 10.48 -6.15
C TYR A 58 -12.12 9.28 -7.12
N PRO A 59 -13.22 8.96 -7.82
CA PRO A 59 -13.20 7.88 -8.79
C PRO A 59 -12.28 8.25 -9.97
N MET A 60 -11.44 7.29 -10.40
CA MET A 60 -10.72 7.44 -11.67
C MET A 60 -11.65 7.04 -12.82
N LEU A 61 -11.80 7.97 -13.78
CA LEU A 61 -12.66 7.84 -14.95
C LEU A 61 -11.89 7.13 -16.07
N TYR A 62 -11.83 5.80 -16.04
CA TYR A 62 -11.43 4.97 -17.18
C TYR A 62 -11.79 3.50 -16.98
#